data_AF-A0A1B8CVM4-F1
#
_entry.id   AF-A0A1B8CVM4-F1
#
_cell.length_a   1.000
_cell.length_b   1.000
_cell.length_c   1.000
_cell.angle_alpha   90.00
_cell.angle_beta   90.00
_cell.angle_gamma   90.00
#
_symmetry.space_group_name_H-M   'P 1'
#
loop_
_entity.id
_entity.type
_entity.pdbx_description
1 polymer ?
#
loop_
_entity_poly.entity_id
_entity_poly.type
_entity_poly.pdbx_seq_one_letter_code
_entity_poly.pdbx_strand_id
1 'polypeptide(L)'
;MSQSLHHLPVLEPYVELARRRLKHTDDVYQSLIAVTPKDLRLCSHQQLRAKGNHFGAFYIRLADIARLPAGELQVRPSRVVSPPDRSGYVSGEGLGLSSPIGSERLVSSQPSSFSLSESDPVERPEHVLRTKHEVVTAGMAAEFISAVLDICSEQKNSDSRIEFTPAPTTYIIESQWLQSVCQDDGSFIRRKKSKLDRGWVSQGHNLAMFEAKALYTSWNEEEDVAQISTSVRAQLACEVFGSIFQRLNADDDPDDLSCKDRHVFLISAHQTSLTFTHTTINKDYLDYLQSDSPTDSLPFLSLVSSEQFDIEKVPGRIEAAISIMALVSFLDDTEKTET
;
A
#
# COMPACT_ATOMS: atom_id res chain seq x y z
N MET A 1 28.61 4.97 -12.18
CA MET A 1 28.44 3.78 -11.33
C MET A 1 27.10 3.93 -10.64
N SER A 2 26.09 3.14 -11.01
CA SER A 2 24.78 3.17 -10.36
C SER A 2 24.91 2.48 -9.02
N GLN A 3 24.61 3.17 -7.92
CA GLN A 3 24.35 2.47 -6.65
C GLN A 3 23.20 1.50 -6.93
N SER A 4 23.41 0.22 -6.61
CA SER A 4 22.33 -0.77 -6.67
C SER A 4 21.39 -0.42 -5.53
N LEU A 5 20.16 -0.04 -5.85
CA LEU A 5 19.16 0.15 -4.80
C LEU A 5 18.83 -1.21 -4.18
N HIS A 6 18.57 -1.23 -2.87
CA HIS A 6 18.32 -2.47 -2.14
C HIS A 6 16.88 -2.94 -2.33
N HIS A 7 16.72 -4.10 -2.98
CA HIS A 7 15.45 -4.81 -3.11
C HIS A 7 15.15 -5.63 -1.85
N LEU A 8 13.93 -6.16 -1.75
CA LEU A 8 13.57 -7.11 -0.69
C LEU A 8 14.45 -8.37 -0.76
N PRO A 9 15.04 -8.84 0.36
CA PRO A 9 15.91 -10.02 0.38
C PRO A 9 15.24 -11.28 -0.20
N VAL A 10 13.95 -11.50 0.09
CA VAL A 10 13.18 -12.63 -0.43
C VAL A 10 13.05 -12.63 -1.97
N LEU A 11 13.19 -11.46 -2.59
CA LEU A 11 13.08 -11.29 -4.04
C LEU A 11 14.44 -11.31 -4.75
N GLU A 12 15.57 -11.20 -4.03
CA GLU A 12 16.92 -11.17 -4.61
C GLU A 12 17.19 -12.30 -5.63
N PRO A 13 16.77 -13.57 -5.40
CA PRO A 13 16.99 -14.63 -6.38
C PRO A 13 16.32 -14.36 -7.75
N TYR A 14 15.29 -13.53 -7.78
CA TYR A 14 14.48 -13.21 -8.96
C TYR A 14 14.87 -11.87 -9.61
N VAL A 15 15.61 -11.00 -8.91
CA VAL A 15 15.99 -9.65 -9.37
C VAL A 15 16.81 -9.70 -10.65
N GLU A 16 17.83 -10.56 -10.73
CA GLU A 16 18.70 -10.63 -11.91
C GLU A 16 17.93 -11.17 -13.14
N LEU A 17 17.01 -12.12 -12.91
CA LEU A 17 16.12 -12.61 -13.96
C LEU A 17 15.17 -11.50 -14.45
N ALA A 18 14.56 -10.74 -13.53
CA ALA A 18 13.72 -9.60 -13.85
C ALA A 18 14.49 -8.52 -14.62
N ARG A 19 15.72 -8.19 -14.21
CA ARG A 19 16.59 -7.23 -14.89
C ARG A 19 16.91 -7.64 -16.32
N ARG A 20 17.23 -8.92 -16.54
CA ARG A 20 17.46 -9.46 -17.90
C ARG A 20 16.19 -9.39 -18.73
N ARG A 21 15.05 -9.81 -18.19
CA ARG A 21 13.76 -9.77 -18.90
C ARG A 21 13.37 -8.36 -19.33
N LEU A 22 13.51 -7.39 -18.43
CA LEU A 22 13.22 -5.98 -18.73
C LEU A 22 14.11 -5.48 -19.88
N LYS A 23 15.40 -5.81 -19.86
CA LYS A 23 16.34 -5.42 -20.93
C LYS A 23 16.09 -6.13 -22.26
N HIS A 24 15.55 -7.34 -22.26
CA HIS A 24 15.25 -8.08 -23.50
C HIS A 24 13.97 -7.62 -24.19
N THR A 25 13.17 -6.78 -23.53
CA THR A 25 11.96 -6.19 -24.10
C THR A 25 12.29 -4.74 -24.50
N ASP A 26 13.05 -4.59 -25.58
CA ASP A 26 13.71 -3.32 -25.96
C ASP A 26 12.73 -2.15 -26.07
N ASP A 27 11.59 -2.35 -26.72
CA ASP A 27 10.56 -1.33 -26.93
C ASP A 27 9.93 -0.86 -25.59
N VAL A 28 9.69 -1.81 -24.68
CA VAL A 28 9.20 -1.57 -23.33
C VAL A 28 10.24 -0.84 -22.48
N TYR A 29 11.50 -1.28 -22.52
CA TYR A 29 12.58 -0.62 -21.79
C TYR A 29 12.79 0.82 -22.27
N GLN A 30 12.78 1.04 -23.60
CA GLN A 30 12.83 2.39 -24.15
C GLN A 30 11.64 3.23 -23.69
N SER A 31 10.43 2.68 -23.70
CA SER A 31 9.22 3.35 -23.21
C SER A 31 9.33 3.75 -21.72
N LEU A 32 9.94 2.88 -20.90
CA LEU A 32 10.17 3.11 -19.47
C LEU A 32 11.18 4.24 -19.20
N ILE A 33 12.15 4.47 -20.08
CA ILE A 33 13.18 5.51 -19.89
C ILE A 33 12.95 6.76 -20.74
N ALA A 34 11.97 6.76 -21.64
CA ALA A 34 11.76 7.80 -22.64
C ALA A 34 11.44 9.18 -22.05
N VAL A 35 10.74 9.22 -20.90
CA VAL A 35 10.30 10.47 -20.26
C VAL A 35 11.22 10.81 -19.09
N THR A 36 11.88 11.97 -19.20
CA THR A 36 12.74 12.55 -18.17
C THR A 36 11.95 13.39 -17.17
N PRO A 37 12.49 13.69 -15.97
CA PRO A 37 11.85 14.63 -15.04
C PRO A 37 11.52 15.98 -15.67
N LYS A 38 12.37 16.49 -16.58
CA LYS A 38 12.12 17.74 -17.30
C LYS A 38 10.89 17.64 -18.22
N ASP A 39 10.72 16.52 -18.92
CA ASP A 39 9.55 16.30 -19.78
C ASP A 39 8.26 16.27 -18.94
N LEU A 40 8.28 15.65 -17.75
CA LEU A 40 7.14 15.64 -16.84
C LEU A 40 6.69 17.05 -16.46
N ARG A 41 7.60 18.03 -16.41
CA ARG A 41 7.26 19.43 -16.10
C ARG A 41 6.78 20.22 -17.32
N LEU A 42 7.31 19.92 -18.51
CA LEU A 42 7.18 20.80 -19.68
C LEU A 42 6.25 20.27 -20.80
N CYS A 43 6.10 18.95 -20.94
CA CYS A 43 5.35 18.36 -22.04
C CYS A 43 3.83 18.34 -21.78
N SER A 44 3.01 18.47 -22.82
CA SER A 44 1.56 18.25 -22.69
C SER A 44 1.24 16.76 -22.43
N HIS A 45 0.04 16.47 -21.92
CA HIS A 45 -0.42 15.07 -21.76
C HIS A 45 -0.35 14.27 -23.06
N GLN A 46 -0.68 14.88 -24.19
CA GLN A 46 -0.60 14.24 -25.51
C GLN A 46 0.85 13.89 -25.87
N GLN A 47 1.80 14.79 -25.61
CA GLN A 47 3.22 14.53 -25.85
C GLN A 47 3.76 13.43 -24.93
N LEU A 48 3.38 13.43 -23.66
CA LEU A 48 3.77 12.41 -22.69
C LEU A 48 3.22 11.03 -23.08
N ARG A 49 1.96 10.95 -23.52
CA ARG A 49 1.36 9.71 -24.01
C ARG A 49 2.10 9.16 -25.23
N ALA A 50 2.41 10.03 -26.19
CA ALA A 50 3.13 9.63 -27.41
C ALA A 50 4.57 9.20 -27.10
N LYS A 51 5.29 9.94 -26.25
CA LYS A 51 6.68 9.65 -25.88
C LYS A 51 6.79 8.39 -25.01
N GLY A 52 5.81 8.18 -24.14
CA GLY A 52 5.78 7.09 -23.18
C GLY A 52 5.31 5.75 -23.71
N ASN A 53 4.62 5.74 -24.86
CA ASN A 53 4.11 4.54 -25.52
C ASN A 53 3.39 3.59 -24.54
N HIS A 54 3.97 2.42 -24.23
CA HIS A 54 3.45 1.43 -23.27
C HIS A 54 3.13 2.02 -21.89
N PHE A 55 3.90 3.03 -21.48
CA PHE A 55 3.75 3.71 -20.19
C PHE A 55 3.06 5.08 -20.32
N GLY A 56 2.40 5.37 -21.45
CA GLY A 56 1.84 6.68 -21.75
C GLY A 56 0.80 7.18 -20.74
N ALA A 57 -0.07 6.31 -20.25
CA ALA A 57 -1.06 6.65 -19.22
C ALA A 57 -0.40 6.94 -17.86
N PHE A 58 0.55 6.09 -17.46
CA PHE A 58 1.40 6.33 -16.29
C PHE A 58 2.07 7.70 -16.33
N TYR A 59 2.69 8.09 -17.45
CA TYR A 59 3.38 9.39 -17.53
C TYR A 59 2.46 10.60 -17.43
N ILE A 60 1.23 10.48 -17.92
CA ILE A 60 0.21 11.53 -17.71
C ILE A 60 -0.02 11.70 -16.20
N ARG A 61 -0.29 10.60 -15.49
CA ARG A 61 -0.56 10.62 -14.04
C ARG A 61 0.64 11.07 -13.21
N LEU A 62 1.84 10.60 -13.57
CA LEU A 62 3.07 11.02 -12.92
C LEU A 62 3.33 12.52 -13.12
N ALA A 63 3.04 13.05 -14.30
CA ALA A 63 3.16 14.49 -14.56
C ALA A 63 2.13 15.30 -13.76
N ASP A 64 0.91 14.78 -13.57
CA ASP A 64 -0.10 15.41 -12.73
C ASP A 64 0.39 15.53 -11.29
N ILE A 65 0.99 14.46 -10.72
CA ILE A 65 1.59 14.49 -9.37
C ILE A 65 2.77 15.45 -9.31
N ALA A 66 3.69 15.32 -10.27
CA ALA A 66 4.91 16.10 -10.31
C ALA A 66 4.56 17.59 -10.27
N ARG A 67 3.65 18.05 -11.12
CA ARG A 67 3.27 19.48 -11.26
C ARG A 67 2.45 20.04 -10.11
N LEU A 68 2.05 19.23 -9.13
CA LEU A 68 1.36 19.76 -7.97
C LEU A 68 2.28 20.77 -7.27
N PRO A 69 1.78 21.97 -6.94
CA PRO A 69 2.57 22.94 -6.21
C PRO A 69 3.03 22.31 -4.89
N ALA A 70 4.29 22.56 -4.51
CA ALA A 70 4.73 22.31 -3.15
C ALA A 70 3.77 23.10 -2.23
N GLY A 71 3.10 22.42 -1.31
CA GLY A 71 2.06 23.03 -0.48
C GLY A 71 2.59 24.30 0.19
N GLU A 72 1.91 25.43 0.02
CA GLU A 72 2.23 26.63 0.78
C GLU A 72 1.98 26.36 2.26
N LEU A 73 2.93 26.75 3.12
CA LEU A 73 2.75 26.82 4.57
C LEU A 73 1.55 27.71 4.88
N GLN A 74 0.38 27.10 5.13
CA GLN A 74 -0.74 27.83 5.72
C GLN A 74 -0.35 28.21 7.15
N VAL A 75 0.15 29.45 7.32
CA VAL A 75 0.18 30.12 8.62
C VAL A 75 -1.28 30.27 9.04
N ARG A 76 -1.77 29.37 9.89
CA ARG A 76 -3.08 29.54 10.50
C ARG A 76 -3.03 30.83 11.34
N PRO A 77 -4.01 31.74 11.22
CA PRO A 77 -4.15 32.77 12.23
C PRO A 77 -4.38 32.07 13.57
N SER A 78 -3.46 32.27 14.51
CA SER A 78 -3.65 31.90 15.90
C SER A 78 -4.89 32.62 16.40
N ARG A 79 -6.04 31.94 16.38
CA ARG A 79 -7.19 32.39 17.17
C ARG A 79 -6.82 32.09 18.61
N VAL A 80 -6.43 33.14 19.34
CA VAL A 80 -6.53 33.14 20.80
C VAL A 80 -7.98 32.81 21.11
N VAL A 81 -8.24 31.55 21.50
CA VAL A 81 -9.55 31.13 21.99
C VAL A 81 -9.67 31.68 23.41
N SER A 82 -10.11 32.92 23.53
CA SER A 82 -10.67 33.39 24.79
C SER A 82 -11.99 32.63 24.99
N PRO A 83 -12.20 31.91 26.11
CA PRO A 83 -13.49 31.30 26.38
C PRO A 83 -14.56 32.40 26.39
N PRO A 84 -15.74 32.15 25.80
CA PRO A 84 -16.82 33.13 25.81
C PRO A 84 -17.24 33.42 27.24
N ASP A 85 -17.44 34.70 27.58
CA ASP A 85 -17.99 35.09 28.86
C ASP A 85 -19.38 34.46 29.03
N ARG A 86 -19.52 33.59 30.02
CA ARG A 86 -20.76 32.85 30.33
C ARG A 86 -21.56 33.51 31.46
N SER A 87 -21.42 34.82 31.64
CA SER A 87 -22.09 35.61 32.69
C SER A 87 -23.63 35.65 32.63
N GLY A 88 -24.28 34.84 31.78
CA GLY A 88 -25.74 34.67 31.74
C GLY A 88 -26.25 33.29 31.32
N TYR A 89 -25.41 32.24 31.27
CA TYR A 89 -25.86 30.90 30.87
C TYR A 89 -26.48 30.15 32.06
N VAL A 90 -27.79 29.94 32.02
CA VAL A 90 -28.51 29.08 32.97
C VAL A 90 -28.65 27.69 32.33
N SER A 91 -27.99 26.67 32.87
CA SER A 91 -28.21 25.29 32.45
C SER A 91 -29.63 24.88 32.81
N GLY A 92 -30.45 24.54 31.81
CA GLY A 92 -31.84 24.10 31.98
C GLY A 92 -31.99 22.71 32.61
N GLU A 93 -31.08 22.31 33.51
CA GLU A 93 -31.25 21.11 34.32
C GLU A 93 -32.44 21.31 35.25
N GLY A 94 -33.56 20.64 34.93
CA GLY A 94 -34.81 20.69 35.69
C GLY A 94 -36.06 21.13 34.92
N LEU A 95 -35.94 21.53 33.64
CA LEU A 95 -37.10 22.03 32.87
C LEU A 95 -37.89 20.97 32.09
N GLY A 96 -37.61 19.67 32.26
CA GLY A 96 -38.48 18.60 31.79
C GLY A 96 -38.78 18.59 30.28
N LEU A 97 -37.88 19.12 29.44
CA LEU A 97 -38.01 19.09 27.98
C LEU A 97 -37.39 17.81 27.44
N SER A 98 -38.23 16.82 27.24
CA SER A 98 -37.94 15.51 26.66
C SER A 98 -37.56 15.58 25.18
N SER A 99 -36.43 14.98 24.81
CA SER A 99 -36.15 14.45 23.47
C SER A 99 -35.22 13.23 23.60
N PRO A 100 -35.70 12.01 23.30
CA PRO A 100 -34.87 10.82 23.32
C PRO A 100 -34.27 10.58 21.93
N ILE A 101 -32.97 10.81 21.75
CA ILE A 101 -32.20 10.12 20.71
C ILE A 101 -31.64 8.89 21.39
N GLY A 102 -32.27 7.74 21.11
CA GLY A 102 -31.86 6.44 21.64
C GLY A 102 -30.46 6.07 21.17
N SER A 103 -29.50 6.16 22.09
CA SER A 103 -28.20 5.51 21.99
C SER A 103 -28.34 4.05 22.39
N GLU A 104 -28.87 3.20 21.51
CA GLU A 104 -28.79 1.74 21.67
C GLU A 104 -28.51 1.06 20.32
N ARG A 105 -27.26 1.24 19.88
CA ARG A 105 -26.41 0.27 19.15
C ARG A 105 -25.08 0.96 18.82
N LEU A 106 -24.34 1.29 19.88
CA LEU A 106 -22.91 1.49 19.75
C LEU A 106 -22.28 0.11 19.62
N VAL A 107 -21.92 -0.25 18.39
CA VAL A 107 -20.88 -1.23 18.12
C VAL A 107 -19.69 -0.81 18.99
N SER A 108 -19.27 -1.70 19.88
CA SER A 108 -18.13 -1.49 20.77
C SER A 108 -16.84 -1.49 19.95
N SER A 109 -16.59 -0.43 19.18
CA SER A 109 -15.24 -0.10 18.74
C SER A 109 -14.50 0.43 19.95
N GLN A 110 -13.80 -0.43 20.68
CA GLN A 110 -12.84 0.03 21.67
C GLN A 110 -11.82 0.94 20.96
N PRO A 111 -11.60 2.18 21.44
CA PRO A 111 -10.54 3.01 20.89
C PRO A 111 -9.19 2.33 21.19
N SER A 112 -8.36 2.20 20.15
CA SER A 112 -6.99 1.70 20.29
C SER A 112 -6.25 2.46 21.39
N SER A 113 -5.61 1.73 22.31
CA SER A 113 -4.75 2.28 23.37
C SER A 113 -3.40 2.78 22.85
N PHE A 114 -3.24 2.89 21.53
CA PHE A 114 -2.03 3.43 20.92
C PHE A 114 -1.90 4.91 21.25
N SER A 115 -1.02 5.22 22.21
CA SER A 115 -0.54 6.58 22.49
C SER A 115 0.81 6.77 21.80
N LEU A 116 0.93 7.81 20.98
CA LEU A 116 2.23 8.27 20.49
C LEU A 116 3.14 8.54 21.69
N SER A 117 4.34 7.99 21.67
CA SER A 117 5.39 8.25 22.67
C SER A 117 5.85 9.70 22.57
N GLU A 118 6.32 10.29 23.66
CA GLU A 118 6.98 11.62 23.61
C GLU A 118 8.26 11.61 22.75
N SER A 119 8.82 10.42 22.49
CA SER A 119 9.94 10.20 21.58
C SER A 119 9.53 9.95 20.13
N ASP A 120 8.23 9.90 19.82
CA ASP A 120 7.79 9.69 18.45
C ASP A 120 8.02 10.97 17.62
N PRO A 121 8.49 10.82 16.38
CA PRO A 121 8.79 11.95 15.50
C PRO A 121 7.54 12.79 15.20
N VAL A 122 7.70 14.11 15.20
CA VAL A 122 6.58 15.05 15.01
C VAL A 122 6.10 15.01 13.55
N GLU A 123 4.80 14.77 13.38
CA GLU A 123 4.14 14.86 12.08
C GLU A 123 4.02 16.34 11.65
N ARG A 124 4.61 16.71 10.50
CA ARG A 124 4.56 18.10 10.03
C ARG A 124 3.19 18.44 9.40
N PRO A 125 2.56 19.60 9.72
CA PRO A 125 1.21 19.97 9.28
C PRO A 125 1.04 20.22 7.77
N GLU A 126 2.12 20.31 6.98
CA GLU A 126 2.09 20.54 5.52
C GLU A 126 1.35 19.43 4.74
N HIS A 127 0.80 18.43 5.43
CA HIS A 127 0.41 17.14 4.89
C HIS A 127 -1.06 16.75 5.18
N VAL A 128 -1.84 17.64 5.83
CA VAL A 128 -3.21 17.37 6.30
C VAL A 128 -4.31 17.59 5.22
N LEU A 129 -3.98 18.20 4.07
CA LEU A 129 -4.97 18.50 3.00
C LEU A 129 -5.07 17.42 1.88
N ARG A 130 -4.70 16.16 2.17
CA ARG A 130 -4.13 15.25 1.16
C ARG A 130 -5.00 14.11 0.58
N THR A 131 -6.29 13.99 0.89
CA THR A 131 -7.14 12.91 0.30
C THR A 131 -7.16 12.93 -1.24
N LYS A 132 -7.01 14.11 -1.88
CA LYS A 132 -6.87 14.21 -3.35
C LYS A 132 -5.53 13.70 -3.85
N HIS A 133 -4.45 13.84 -3.07
CA HIS A 133 -3.12 13.40 -3.47
C HIS A 133 -2.98 11.87 -3.37
N GLU A 134 -3.64 11.23 -2.40
CA GLU A 134 -3.71 9.77 -2.31
C GLU A 134 -4.39 9.17 -3.54
N VAL A 135 -5.57 9.68 -3.92
CA VAL A 135 -6.29 9.19 -5.11
C VAL A 135 -5.45 9.34 -6.39
N VAL A 136 -4.74 10.46 -6.54
CA VAL A 136 -3.87 10.68 -7.71
C VAL A 136 -2.63 9.76 -7.64
N THR A 137 -2.07 9.53 -6.44
CA THR A 137 -0.95 8.62 -6.20
C THR A 137 -1.34 7.18 -6.49
N ALA A 138 -2.48 6.71 -5.97
CA ALA A 138 -3.06 5.40 -6.24
C ALA A 138 -3.28 5.22 -7.74
N GLY A 139 -3.89 6.19 -8.41
CA GLY A 139 -4.10 6.15 -9.86
C GLY A 139 -2.80 6.09 -10.65
N MET A 140 -1.76 6.82 -10.24
CA MET A 140 -0.45 6.77 -10.89
C MET A 140 0.23 5.41 -10.71
N ALA A 141 0.25 4.89 -9.48
CA ALA A 141 0.86 3.61 -9.17
C ALA A 141 0.10 2.47 -9.85
N ALA A 142 -1.24 2.54 -9.92
CA ALA A 142 -2.06 1.57 -10.63
C ALA A 142 -1.69 1.45 -12.11
N GLU A 143 -1.55 2.58 -12.80
CA GLU A 143 -1.13 2.61 -14.22
C GLU A 143 0.29 2.06 -14.39
N PHE A 144 1.21 2.40 -13.46
CA PHE A 144 2.57 1.90 -13.49
C PHE A 144 2.64 0.38 -13.29
N ILE A 145 2.01 -0.12 -12.24
CA ILE A 145 1.99 -1.54 -11.88
C ILE A 145 1.32 -2.34 -13.00
N SER A 146 0.16 -1.89 -13.49
CA SER A 146 -0.57 -2.58 -14.57
C SER A 146 0.26 -2.69 -15.84
N ALA A 147 0.93 -1.61 -16.26
CA ALA A 147 1.83 -1.64 -17.41
C ALA A 147 2.98 -2.65 -17.22
N VAL A 148 3.57 -2.72 -16.01
CA VAL A 148 4.61 -3.73 -15.70
C VAL A 148 4.06 -5.15 -15.73
N LEU A 149 2.84 -5.39 -15.25
CA LEU A 149 2.19 -6.71 -15.27
C LEU A 149 1.78 -7.17 -16.67
N ASP A 150 1.39 -6.25 -17.55
CA ASP A 150 1.09 -6.56 -18.94
C ASP A 150 2.32 -7.15 -19.65
N ILE A 151 3.50 -6.55 -19.40
CA ILE A 151 4.78 -7.06 -19.90
C ILE A 151 5.08 -8.47 -19.37
N CYS A 152 4.77 -8.75 -18.11
CA CYS A 152 4.91 -10.09 -17.54
C CYS A 152 3.94 -11.11 -18.16
N SER A 153 2.72 -10.68 -18.51
CA SER A 153 1.63 -11.55 -18.94
C SER A 153 1.78 -12.04 -20.38
N GLU A 154 2.34 -11.24 -21.28
CA GLU A 154 2.50 -11.57 -22.70
C GLU A 154 3.39 -12.80 -22.97
N GLN A 155 4.09 -13.32 -21.96
CA GLN A 155 5.20 -14.27 -22.17
C GLN A 155 5.04 -15.65 -21.53
N LYS A 156 4.14 -15.87 -20.56
CA LYS A 156 4.19 -17.07 -19.70
C LYS A 156 3.02 -18.04 -19.79
N ASN A 157 1.77 -17.58 -19.95
CA ASN A 157 0.62 -18.49 -19.96
C ASN A 157 -0.65 -17.83 -20.53
N SER A 158 -1.32 -18.45 -21.50
CA SER A 158 -2.55 -17.87 -22.10
C SER A 158 -3.77 -17.97 -21.20
N ASP A 159 -3.72 -18.82 -20.17
CA ASP A 159 -4.88 -19.26 -19.40
C ASP A 159 -4.82 -18.88 -17.92
N SER A 160 -3.71 -18.30 -17.46
CA SER A 160 -3.55 -17.74 -16.11
C SER A 160 -2.64 -16.52 -16.17
N ARG A 161 -2.98 -15.45 -15.44
CA ARG A 161 -2.13 -14.26 -15.30
C ARG A 161 -2.33 -13.56 -13.97
N ILE A 162 -1.31 -12.83 -13.52
CA ILE A 162 -1.44 -11.91 -12.39
C ILE A 162 -1.86 -10.55 -12.94
N GLU A 163 -2.93 -9.99 -12.38
CA GLU A 163 -3.43 -8.64 -12.70
C GLU A 163 -3.38 -7.76 -11.46
N PHE A 164 -3.30 -6.45 -11.69
CA PHE A 164 -3.53 -5.47 -10.65
C PHE A 164 -4.97 -5.00 -10.68
N THR A 165 -5.64 -5.03 -9.54
CA THR A 165 -7.00 -4.52 -9.37
C THR A 165 -6.94 -3.25 -8.51
N PRO A 166 -7.13 -2.05 -9.09
CA PRO A 166 -7.15 -0.77 -8.36
C PRO A 166 -8.52 -0.54 -7.72
N ALA A 167 -8.99 -1.51 -6.93
CA ALA A 167 -10.25 -1.41 -6.21
C ALA A 167 -9.99 -1.72 -4.74
N PRO A 168 -10.50 -0.89 -3.80
CA PRO A 168 -10.29 -1.13 -2.39
C PRO A 168 -10.78 -2.51 -1.96
N THR A 169 -9.89 -3.27 -1.34
CA THR A 169 -10.25 -4.51 -0.64
C THR A 169 -10.51 -4.17 0.81
N THR A 170 -11.71 -4.47 1.29
CA THR A 170 -12.01 -4.36 2.73
C THR A 170 -11.66 -5.68 3.40
N TYR A 171 -10.76 -5.61 4.37
CA TYR A 171 -10.40 -6.72 5.23
C TYR A 171 -11.12 -6.56 6.57
N ILE A 172 -11.79 -7.63 6.99
CA ILE A 172 -12.43 -7.72 8.29
C ILE A 172 -11.59 -8.67 9.13
N ILE A 173 -11.00 -8.13 10.19
CA ILE A 173 -10.29 -8.89 11.20
C ILE A 173 -11.29 -9.12 12.32
N GLU A 174 -11.73 -10.36 12.46
CA GLU A 174 -12.64 -10.78 13.51
C GLU A 174 -12.02 -11.96 14.27
N SER A 175 -11.54 -11.68 15.47
CA SER A 175 -11.20 -12.67 16.48
C SER A 175 -11.93 -12.35 17.79
N GLN A 176 -11.83 -13.23 18.78
CA GLN A 176 -12.49 -13.05 20.08
C GLN A 176 -12.06 -11.77 20.82
N TRP A 177 -10.86 -11.24 20.55
CA TRP A 177 -10.28 -10.05 21.22
C TRP A 177 -10.00 -8.90 20.27
N LEU A 178 -9.95 -9.17 18.96
CA LEU A 178 -9.59 -8.18 17.95
C LEU A 178 -10.71 -8.07 16.93
N GLN A 179 -11.40 -6.94 16.96
CA GLN A 179 -12.31 -6.54 15.90
C GLN A 179 -11.74 -5.30 15.23
N SER A 180 -11.38 -5.44 13.97
CA SER A 180 -10.84 -4.34 13.18
C SER A 180 -11.29 -4.47 11.73
N VAL A 181 -11.39 -3.32 11.06
CA VAL A 181 -11.65 -3.24 9.64
C VAL A 181 -10.56 -2.36 9.05
N CYS A 182 -9.86 -2.88 8.05
CA CYS A 182 -8.92 -2.11 7.25
C CYS A 182 -9.28 -2.20 5.77
N GLN A 183 -8.84 -1.20 5.01
CA GLN A 183 -9.03 -1.14 3.57
C GLN A 183 -7.68 -0.90 2.93
N ASP A 184 -7.42 -1.55 1.80
CA ASP A 184 -6.32 -1.20 0.92
C ASP A 184 -6.82 -0.38 -0.28
N ASP A 185 -5.91 0.08 -1.14
CA ASP A 185 -6.23 0.80 -2.39
C ASP A 185 -6.23 -0.11 -3.63
N GLY A 186 -5.84 -1.37 -3.47
CA GLY A 186 -5.82 -2.36 -4.53
C GLY A 186 -4.97 -3.57 -4.22
N SER A 187 -4.98 -4.54 -5.13
CA SER A 187 -4.28 -5.80 -4.90
C SER A 187 -3.86 -6.50 -6.19
N PHE A 188 -2.88 -7.38 -6.04
CA PHE A 188 -2.47 -8.33 -7.07
C PHE A 188 -3.38 -9.54 -6.96
N ILE A 189 -4.08 -9.86 -8.04
CA ILE A 189 -4.98 -11.00 -8.10
C ILE A 189 -4.53 -11.96 -9.20
N ARG A 190 -4.73 -13.26 -8.96
CA ARG A 190 -4.59 -14.26 -10.02
C ARG A 190 -5.90 -14.34 -10.79
N ARG A 191 -5.82 -14.23 -12.11
CA ARG A 191 -6.92 -14.53 -13.02
C ARG A 191 -6.65 -15.83 -13.74
N LYS A 192 -7.70 -16.63 -13.91
CA LYS A 192 -7.69 -17.82 -14.75
C LYS A 192 -8.80 -17.73 -15.78
N LYS A 193 -8.56 -18.27 -16.99
CA LYS A 193 -9.65 -18.46 -17.94
C LYS A 193 -10.57 -19.56 -17.45
N SER A 194 -11.83 -19.22 -17.24
CA SER A 194 -12.87 -20.19 -16.93
C SER A 194 -13.11 -21.09 -18.14
N LYS A 195 -13.24 -22.39 -17.86
CA LYS A 195 -13.49 -23.40 -18.90
C LYS A 195 -14.91 -23.33 -19.48
N LEU A 196 -15.84 -22.69 -18.75
CA LEU A 196 -17.27 -22.69 -19.08
C LEU A 196 -17.66 -21.52 -20.00
N ASP A 197 -17.25 -20.31 -19.64
CA ASP A 197 -17.64 -19.06 -20.32
C ASP A 197 -16.49 -18.42 -21.10
N ARG A 198 -15.27 -18.99 -21.03
CA ARG A 198 -14.02 -18.43 -21.57
C ARG A 198 -13.68 -17.04 -21.00
N GLY A 199 -14.37 -16.60 -19.95
CA GLY A 199 -14.12 -15.36 -19.25
C GLY A 199 -12.92 -15.47 -18.30
N TRP A 200 -12.37 -14.33 -17.90
CA TRP A 200 -11.38 -14.28 -16.82
C TRP A 200 -12.09 -14.25 -15.48
N VAL A 201 -11.77 -15.21 -14.61
CA VAL A 201 -12.28 -15.27 -13.24
C VAL A 201 -11.13 -15.13 -12.26
N SER A 202 -11.39 -14.51 -11.11
CA SER A 202 -10.40 -14.48 -10.01
C SER A 202 -10.19 -15.89 -9.47
N GLN A 203 -8.95 -16.20 -9.11
CA GLN A 203 -8.56 -17.47 -8.50
C GLN A 203 -7.90 -17.20 -7.16
N GLY A 204 -8.43 -17.79 -6.10
CA GLY A 204 -7.86 -17.71 -4.76
C GLY A 204 -7.94 -16.31 -4.13
N HIS A 205 -7.00 -16.05 -3.22
CA HIS A 205 -6.90 -14.84 -2.43
C HIS A 205 -5.95 -13.79 -3.07
N ASN A 206 -5.92 -12.58 -2.50
CA ASN A 206 -5.02 -11.51 -2.93
C ASN A 206 -3.54 -11.87 -2.68
N LEU A 207 -2.72 -11.84 -3.73
CA LEU A 207 -1.32 -12.26 -3.70
C LEU A 207 -0.39 -11.22 -3.05
N ALA A 208 -0.68 -9.95 -3.28
CA ALA A 208 0.02 -8.81 -2.71
C ALA A 208 -0.97 -7.63 -2.62
N MET A 209 -0.76 -6.75 -1.64
CA MET A 209 -1.62 -5.58 -1.43
C MET A 209 -0.93 -4.31 -1.95
N PHE A 210 -1.73 -3.29 -2.18
CA PHE A 210 -1.28 -1.98 -2.58
C PHE A 210 -1.97 -0.90 -1.75
N GLU A 211 -1.19 0.08 -1.29
CA GLU A 211 -1.67 1.16 -0.46
C GLU A 211 -1.02 2.48 -0.86
N ALA A 212 -1.82 3.53 -1.09
CA ALA A 212 -1.35 4.87 -1.34
C ALA A 212 -1.55 5.74 -0.09
N LYS A 213 -0.45 6.18 0.52
CA LYS A 213 -0.50 7.02 1.73
C LYS A 213 -0.27 8.49 1.40
N ALA A 214 -0.94 9.39 2.12
CA ALA A 214 -0.65 10.83 2.13
C ALA A 214 0.58 11.18 2.97
N LEU A 215 0.81 10.43 4.05
CA LEU A 215 1.89 10.65 5.02
C LEU A 215 2.94 9.54 4.84
N TYR A 216 4.21 9.93 4.77
CA TYR A 216 5.33 8.96 4.69
C TYR A 216 6.54 9.40 5.49
N THR A 217 6.53 10.62 6.02
CA THR A 217 7.70 11.25 6.62
C THR A 217 7.27 12.03 7.85
N SER A 218 7.46 11.41 8.99
CA SER A 218 7.71 12.11 10.25
C SER A 218 9.19 12.49 10.33
N TRP A 219 9.52 13.63 10.93
CA TRP A 219 10.91 14.08 11.02
C TRP A 219 11.52 13.54 12.31
N ASN A 220 12.58 12.73 12.22
CA ASN A 220 13.39 12.43 13.39
C ASN A 220 14.28 13.65 13.66
N GLU A 221 13.96 14.41 14.71
CA GLU A 221 14.76 15.59 15.09
C GLU A 221 16.17 15.22 15.56
N GLU A 222 16.36 14.01 16.11
CA GLU A 222 17.66 13.56 16.62
C GLU A 222 18.61 13.12 15.50
N GLU A 223 18.07 12.47 14.47
CA GLU A 223 18.85 11.95 13.34
C GLU A 223 18.88 12.88 12.13
N ASP A 224 18.08 13.96 12.14
CA ASP A 224 17.87 14.89 11.03
C ASP A 224 17.43 14.17 9.73
N VAL A 225 16.67 13.08 9.87
CA VAL A 225 16.24 12.21 8.78
C VAL A 225 14.72 12.07 8.78
N ALA A 226 14.15 12.08 7.58
CA ALA A 226 12.74 11.76 7.36
C ALA A 226 12.51 10.25 7.52
N GLN A 227 11.57 9.85 8.38
CA GLN A 227 11.22 8.45 8.63
C GLN A 227 9.70 8.20 8.51
N ILE A 228 9.30 6.98 8.17
CA ILE A 228 7.88 6.58 8.13
C ILE A 228 7.27 6.77 9.52
N SER A 229 6.16 7.54 9.60
CA SER A 229 5.49 7.82 10.87
C SER A 229 4.96 6.54 11.50
N THR A 230 4.92 6.51 12.83
CA THR A 230 4.44 5.35 13.60
C THR A 230 2.98 5.04 13.28
N SER A 231 2.17 6.06 13.00
CA SER A 231 0.78 5.95 12.54
C SER A 231 0.67 5.17 11.22
N VAL A 232 1.54 5.47 10.24
CA VAL A 232 1.59 4.76 8.96
C VAL A 232 2.08 3.34 9.17
N ARG A 233 3.13 3.11 9.97
CA ARG A 233 3.59 1.74 10.27
C ARG A 233 2.50 0.87 10.90
N ALA A 234 1.71 1.43 11.82
CA ALA A 234 0.59 0.73 12.43
C ALA A 234 -0.48 0.35 11.41
N GLN A 235 -0.82 1.27 10.47
CA GLN A 235 -1.75 0.98 9.38
C GLN A 235 -1.23 -0.13 8.45
N LEU A 236 0.04 -0.06 8.03
CA LEU A 236 0.67 -1.10 7.20
C LEU A 236 0.61 -2.46 7.90
N ALA A 237 0.85 -2.51 9.22
CA ALA A 237 0.71 -3.74 10.00
C ALA A 237 -0.75 -4.23 10.02
N CYS A 238 -1.73 -3.34 10.24
CA CYS A 238 -3.15 -3.70 10.18
C CYS A 238 -3.58 -4.24 8.81
N GLU A 239 -3.09 -3.67 7.72
CA GLU A 239 -3.36 -4.16 6.36
C GLU A 239 -2.76 -5.56 6.16
N VAL A 240 -1.51 -5.76 6.59
CA VAL A 240 -0.85 -7.08 6.57
C VAL A 240 -1.68 -8.10 7.35
N PHE A 241 -2.19 -7.74 8.53
CA PHE A 241 -3.10 -8.60 9.30
C PHE A 241 -4.40 -8.88 8.58
N GLY A 242 -5.01 -7.87 7.98
CA GLY A 242 -6.25 -8.02 7.23
C GLY A 242 -6.15 -9.08 6.13
N SER A 243 -5.05 -9.04 5.37
CA SER A 243 -4.79 -10.02 4.30
C SER A 243 -4.63 -11.45 4.83
N ILE A 244 -3.98 -11.63 5.98
CA ILE A 244 -3.83 -12.95 6.59
C ILE A 244 -5.18 -13.52 7.00
N PHE A 245 -6.02 -12.72 7.66
CA PHE A 245 -7.37 -13.14 8.06
C PHE A 245 -8.22 -13.52 6.84
N GLN A 246 -8.11 -12.78 5.73
CA GLN A 246 -8.80 -13.13 4.51
C GLN A 246 -8.36 -14.51 3.97
N ARG A 247 -7.06 -14.83 4.04
CA ARG A 247 -6.53 -16.14 3.61
C ARG A 247 -7.01 -17.26 4.50
N LEU A 248 -6.98 -17.05 5.83
CA LEU A 248 -7.45 -18.02 6.82
C LEU A 248 -8.95 -18.29 6.73
N ASN A 249 -9.75 -17.28 6.38
CA ASN A 249 -11.20 -17.43 6.23
C ASN A 249 -11.61 -18.08 4.90
N ALA A 250 -10.69 -18.25 3.95
CA ALA A 250 -11.02 -18.63 2.57
C ALA A 250 -11.11 -20.15 2.33
N ASP A 251 -10.36 -21.00 3.07
CA ASP A 251 -10.48 -22.48 3.07
C ASP A 251 -9.54 -23.07 4.16
N ASP A 252 -10.07 -24.00 4.98
CA ASP A 252 -9.40 -24.96 5.90
C ASP A 252 -8.39 -24.43 6.97
N ASP A 253 -7.94 -25.35 7.84
CA ASP A 253 -7.21 -25.11 9.10
C ASP A 253 -6.06 -24.10 8.91
N PRO A 254 -5.85 -23.10 9.79
CA PRO A 254 -4.65 -22.25 9.79
C PRO A 254 -3.32 -22.98 9.64
N ASP A 255 -3.25 -24.22 10.13
CA ASP A 255 -2.08 -25.08 9.97
C ASP A 255 -1.85 -25.54 8.52
N ASP A 256 -2.85 -25.41 7.65
CA ASP A 256 -2.81 -25.71 6.21
C ASP A 256 -2.34 -24.51 5.35
N LEU A 257 -2.10 -23.32 5.94
CA LEU A 257 -1.41 -22.24 5.21
C LEU A 257 -0.03 -22.74 4.78
N SER A 258 0.12 -22.92 3.47
CA SER A 258 1.38 -23.33 2.86
C SER A 258 2.50 -22.38 3.30
N CYS A 259 3.75 -22.87 3.32
CA CYS A 259 4.91 -22.01 3.60
C CYS A 259 4.92 -20.76 2.70
N LYS A 260 4.33 -20.84 1.51
CA LYS A 260 4.18 -19.73 0.55
C LYS A 260 3.10 -18.73 0.98
N ASP A 261 1.93 -19.20 1.40
CA ASP A 261 0.80 -18.31 1.77
C ASP A 261 1.06 -17.50 3.05
N ARG A 262 2.10 -17.88 3.80
CA ARG A 262 2.66 -17.13 4.92
C ARG A 262 3.44 -15.88 4.49
N HIS A 263 3.84 -15.77 3.22
CA HIS A 263 4.48 -14.56 2.71
C HIS A 263 3.42 -13.51 2.37
N VAL A 264 3.54 -12.35 3.01
CA VAL A 264 2.68 -11.21 2.75
C VAL A 264 3.52 -10.09 2.16
N PHE A 265 3.05 -9.55 1.04
CA PHE A 265 3.68 -8.43 0.35
C PHE A 265 2.74 -7.24 0.31
N LEU A 266 3.30 -6.06 0.58
CA LEU A 266 2.62 -4.78 0.51
C LEU A 266 3.45 -3.81 -0.31
N ILE A 267 2.84 -3.20 -1.32
CA ILE A 267 3.43 -2.14 -2.11
C ILE A 267 2.83 -0.82 -1.63
N SER A 268 3.64 0.01 -1.01
CA SER A 268 3.21 1.34 -0.58
C SER A 268 3.63 2.40 -1.60
N ALA A 269 2.70 3.24 -2.00
CA ALA A 269 2.96 4.42 -2.81
C ALA A 269 2.83 5.69 -1.98
N HIS A 270 3.79 6.60 -2.18
CA HIS A 270 3.71 7.97 -1.68
C HIS A 270 4.19 8.92 -2.75
N GLN A 271 3.28 9.76 -3.25
CA GLN A 271 3.55 10.67 -4.35
C GLN A 271 4.19 9.94 -5.54
N THR A 272 5.47 10.19 -5.83
CA THR A 272 6.22 9.59 -6.93
C THR A 272 7.12 8.44 -6.48
N SER A 273 6.92 7.90 -5.28
CA SER A 273 7.78 6.89 -4.70
C SER A 273 7.05 5.60 -4.38
N LEU A 274 7.71 4.47 -4.60
CA LEU A 274 7.21 3.15 -4.25
C LEU A 274 8.16 2.44 -3.27
N THR A 275 7.59 1.77 -2.28
CA THR A 275 8.31 0.92 -1.33
C THR A 275 7.64 -0.44 -1.30
N PHE A 276 8.44 -1.50 -1.22
CA PHE A 276 7.96 -2.86 -1.10
C PHE A 276 8.25 -3.34 0.31
N THR A 277 7.22 -3.80 1.00
CA THR A 277 7.32 -4.38 2.33
C THR A 277 6.94 -5.86 2.25
N HIS A 278 7.71 -6.68 2.95
CA HIS A 278 7.50 -8.11 3.06
C HIS A 278 7.54 -8.54 4.52
N THR A 279 6.70 -9.51 4.85
CA THR A 279 6.80 -10.27 6.08
C THR A 279 6.48 -11.73 5.83
N THR A 280 6.97 -12.58 6.72
CA THR A 280 6.56 -13.98 6.79
C THR A 280 5.90 -14.21 8.13
N ILE A 281 4.67 -14.69 8.08
CA ILE A 281 3.89 -14.97 9.28
C ILE A 281 4.32 -16.32 9.83
N ASN A 282 4.83 -16.30 11.05
CA ASN A 282 5.22 -17.52 11.75
C ASN A 282 4.01 -18.15 12.45
N LYS A 283 4.18 -19.40 12.88
CA LYS A 283 3.13 -20.14 13.59
C LYS A 283 2.74 -19.43 14.89
N ASP A 284 3.70 -18.92 15.66
CA ASP A 284 3.44 -18.20 16.91
C ASP A 284 2.45 -17.03 16.72
N TYR A 285 2.53 -16.31 15.60
CA TYR A 285 1.62 -15.22 15.29
C TYR A 285 0.22 -15.72 14.90
N LEU A 286 0.13 -16.82 14.14
CA LEU A 286 -1.16 -17.45 13.81
C LEU A 286 -1.84 -17.97 15.08
N ASP A 287 -1.10 -18.70 15.91
CA ASP A 287 -1.56 -19.23 17.20
C ASP A 287 -2.08 -18.09 18.10
N TYR A 288 -1.38 -16.96 18.14
CA TYR A 288 -1.82 -15.78 18.88
C TYR A 288 -3.14 -15.20 18.36
N LEU A 289 -3.28 -15.04 17.04
CA LEU A 289 -4.48 -14.46 16.42
C LEU A 289 -5.74 -15.30 16.67
N GLN A 290 -5.57 -16.60 16.88
CA GLN A 290 -6.65 -17.59 17.00
C GLN A 290 -6.88 -18.08 18.42
N SER A 291 -5.98 -17.75 19.35
CA SER A 291 -6.06 -18.23 20.73
C SER A 291 -7.34 -17.77 21.42
N ASP A 292 -8.02 -18.71 22.09
CA ASP A 292 -9.12 -18.45 23.03
C ASP A 292 -8.64 -17.79 24.35
N SER A 293 -7.33 -17.57 24.50
CA SER A 293 -6.73 -16.83 25.61
C SER A 293 -5.32 -16.36 25.21
N PRO A 294 -5.17 -15.18 24.58
CA PRO A 294 -3.88 -14.71 24.08
C PRO A 294 -2.87 -14.61 25.23
N THR A 295 -1.64 -15.04 24.97
CA THR A 295 -0.55 -14.96 25.94
C THR A 295 -0.21 -13.51 26.26
N ASP A 296 0.17 -13.22 27.51
CA ASP A 296 0.69 -11.89 27.90
C ASP A 296 1.94 -11.49 27.09
N SER A 297 2.67 -12.49 26.59
CA SER A 297 3.77 -12.27 25.65
C SER A 297 3.23 -12.17 24.24
N LEU A 298 3.33 -10.99 23.64
CA LEU A 298 2.94 -10.74 22.25
C LEU A 298 4.00 -11.26 21.28
N PRO A 299 3.63 -11.98 20.20
CA PRO A 299 4.57 -12.36 19.17
C PRO A 299 5.02 -11.12 18.37
N PHE A 300 6.28 -11.14 17.91
CA PHE A 300 6.83 -10.07 17.09
C PHE A 300 6.52 -10.30 15.61
N LEU A 301 6.03 -9.26 14.94
CA LEU A 301 5.95 -9.21 13.49
C LEU A 301 7.18 -8.47 12.93
N SER A 302 7.98 -9.15 12.11
CA SER A 302 9.11 -8.51 11.42
C SER A 302 8.66 -8.00 10.05
N LEU A 303 8.73 -6.69 9.84
CA LEU A 303 8.47 -6.04 8.56
C LEU A 303 9.80 -5.67 7.92
N VAL A 304 10.10 -6.26 6.76
CA VAL A 304 11.29 -5.93 5.96
C VAL A 304 10.85 -5.06 4.80
N SER A 305 11.51 -3.92 4.61
CA SER A 305 11.19 -3.00 3.51
C SER A 305 12.37 -2.85 2.55
N SER A 306 12.08 -2.69 1.27
CA SER A 306 13.06 -2.24 0.28
C SER A 306 13.44 -0.79 0.53
N GLU A 307 14.44 -0.31 -0.21
CA GLU A 307 14.60 1.13 -0.40
C GLU A 307 13.38 1.74 -1.12
N GLN A 308 13.26 3.06 -0.99
CA GLN A 308 12.23 3.84 -1.65
C GLN A 308 12.66 4.13 -3.10
N PHE A 309 11.85 3.67 -4.05
CA PHE A 309 12.07 3.88 -5.48
C PHE A 309 11.32 5.11 -5.97
N ASP A 310 12.03 6.22 -6.20
CA ASP A 310 11.47 7.43 -6.81
C ASP A 310 11.28 7.23 -8.33
N ILE A 311 10.04 6.96 -8.74
CA ILE A 311 9.66 6.66 -10.13
C ILE A 311 9.48 7.92 -11.00
N GLU A 312 9.62 9.12 -10.42
CA GLU A 312 9.90 10.34 -11.19
C GLU A 312 11.27 10.22 -11.89
N LYS A 313 12.25 9.62 -11.20
CA LYS A 313 13.61 9.43 -11.70
C LYS A 313 13.73 8.11 -12.47
N VAL A 314 14.45 8.15 -13.58
CA VAL A 314 14.66 6.97 -14.45
C VAL A 314 15.26 5.77 -13.69
N PRO A 315 16.31 5.92 -12.85
CA PRO A 315 16.85 4.79 -12.09
C PRO A 315 15.82 4.17 -11.14
N GLY A 316 15.10 4.99 -10.36
CA GLY A 316 14.09 4.48 -9.42
C GLY A 316 12.94 3.77 -10.15
N ARG A 317 12.52 4.30 -11.31
CA ARG A 317 11.51 3.66 -12.16
C ARG A 317 11.94 2.28 -12.69
N ILE A 318 13.21 2.14 -13.09
CA ILE A 318 13.75 0.85 -13.53
C ILE A 318 13.76 -0.14 -12.36
N GLU A 319 14.28 0.25 -11.20
CA GLU A 319 14.38 -0.66 -10.05
C GLU A 319 13.00 -1.01 -9.46
N ALA A 320 12.03 -0.10 -9.51
CA ALA A 320 10.64 -0.41 -9.15
C ALA A 320 10.01 -1.43 -10.11
N ALA A 321 10.19 -1.27 -11.43
CA ALA A 321 9.71 -2.24 -12.41
C ALA A 321 10.36 -3.62 -12.21
N ILE A 322 11.68 -3.66 -11.95
CA ILE A 322 12.40 -4.90 -11.62
C ILE A 322 11.83 -5.55 -10.37
N SER A 323 11.50 -4.78 -9.32
CA SER A 323 10.91 -5.29 -8.09
C SER A 323 9.54 -5.92 -8.32
N ILE A 324 8.69 -5.31 -9.14
CA ILE A 324 7.38 -5.87 -9.51
C ILE A 324 7.56 -7.15 -10.33
N MET A 325 8.44 -7.16 -11.32
CA MET A 325 8.71 -8.35 -12.15
C MET A 325 9.32 -9.50 -11.33
N ALA A 326 10.17 -9.18 -10.35
CA ALA A 326 10.73 -10.15 -9.41
C ALA A 326 9.65 -10.73 -8.50
N LEU A 327 8.76 -9.88 -7.95
CA LEU A 327 7.60 -10.30 -7.17
C LEU A 327 6.69 -11.24 -7.97
N VAL A 328 6.34 -10.89 -9.21
CA VAL A 328 5.54 -11.77 -10.09
C VAL A 328 6.23 -13.12 -10.30
N SER A 329 7.54 -13.13 -10.50
CA SER A 329 8.31 -14.37 -10.67
C SER A 329 8.30 -15.22 -9.41
N PHE A 330 8.45 -14.62 -8.23
CA PHE A 330 8.32 -15.30 -6.95
C PHE A 330 6.93 -15.94 -6.79
N LEU A 331 5.87 -15.19 -7.11
CA LEU A 331 4.48 -15.64 -6.98
C LEU A 331 4.14 -16.78 -7.96
N ASP A 332 4.77 -16.79 -9.14
CA ASP A 332 4.62 -17.82 -10.18
C ASP A 332 5.44 -19.08 -9.94
N ASP A 333 6.72 -18.96 -9.62
CA ASP A 333 7.63 -20.12 -9.55
C ASP A 333 7.21 -21.12 -8.47
N THR A 334 6.44 -20.61 -7.54
CA THR A 334 6.01 -21.28 -6.34
C THR A 334 4.68 -22.04 -6.57
N GLU A 335 4.03 -21.90 -7.74
CA GLU A 335 2.98 -22.83 -8.23
C GLU A 335 3.55 -24.11 -8.89
N LYS A 336 4.79 -24.09 -9.41
CA LYS A 336 5.37 -25.25 -10.12
C LYS A 336 5.76 -26.40 -9.19
N THR A 337 5.79 -26.16 -7.90
CA THR A 337 6.16 -27.12 -6.86
C THR A 337 4.97 -27.91 -6.31
N GLU A 338 3.74 -27.60 -6.72
CA GLU A 338 2.49 -28.20 -6.19
C GLU A 338 1.82 -29.19 -7.17
N THR A 339 2.53 -29.67 -8.19
CA THR A 339 2.07 -30.73 -9.13
C THR A 339 2.96 -31.95 -9.07
#